data_AF-A0A7X7TQ31-F1
#
_entry.id   AF-A0A7X7TQ31-F1
#
_cell.length_a   1.000
_cell.length_b   1.000
_cell.length_c   1.000
_cell.angle_alpha   90.00
_cell.angle_beta   90.00
_cell.angle_gamma   90.00
#
_symmetry.space_group_name_H-M   'P 1'
#
loop_
_entity.id
_entity.type
_entity.pdbx_description
1 polymer ?
#
loop_
_entity_poly.entity_id
_entity_poly.type
_entity_poly.pdbx_seq_one_letter_code
_entity_poly.pdbx_strand_id
1 'polypeptide(L)'
;KRGIMEMADGIVINKADGDNIEKAKIAQRQLQNALHLFPVPESGWIPRVLTYSAYYNIGIEEIWDMIHEYIAFVKENGYFERRRNEQAKYWMYETIDEQLKNNFYRNPVIEELMPRLEKNVLSAQKTSFAAAKEALDIYYGMQQK
;
A
#
# COMPACT_ATOMS: atom_id res chain seq x y z
N LYS A 1 10.33 3.47 4.77
CA LYS A 1 8.92 3.18 4.44
C LYS A 1 8.14 4.45 4.70
N ARG A 2 7.36 4.94 3.74
CA ARG A 2 6.44 6.06 3.98
C ARG A 2 5.30 5.55 4.89
N GLY A 3 4.95 6.31 5.93
CA GLY A 3 3.78 5.98 6.76
C GLY A 3 2.47 6.23 6.01
N ILE A 4 1.34 5.67 6.50
CA ILE A 4 0.00 5.88 5.91
C ILE A 4 -0.32 7.38 5.76
N MET A 5 0.13 8.20 6.72
CA MET A 5 -0.04 9.66 6.68
C MET A 5 0.70 10.34 5.52
N GLU A 6 1.86 9.83 5.10
CA GLU A 6 2.64 10.38 3.99
C GLU A 6 2.07 10.04 2.62
N MET A 7 1.12 9.09 2.56
CA MET A 7 0.49 8.62 1.33
C MET A 7 -0.91 9.19 1.12
N ALA A 8 -1.46 9.91 2.09
CA ALA A 8 -2.83 10.38 2.04
C ALA A 8 -2.95 11.63 1.16
N ASP A 9 -3.79 11.58 0.12
CA ASP A 9 -4.21 12.76 -0.64
C ASP A 9 -5.30 13.58 0.10
N GLY A 10 -5.97 12.97 1.08
CA GLY A 10 -6.92 13.60 1.97
C GLY A 10 -7.20 12.72 3.18
N ILE A 11 -7.52 13.34 4.32
CA ILE A 11 -7.86 12.66 5.56
C ILE A 11 -9.24 13.11 6.03
N VAL A 12 -10.07 12.16 6.42
CA VAL A 12 -11.42 12.45 6.89
C VAL A 12 -11.63 11.85 8.27
N ILE A 13 -11.99 12.68 9.24
CA ILE A 13 -12.27 12.28 10.63
C ILE A 13 -13.78 12.09 10.80
N ASN A 14 -14.20 10.85 11.01
CA ASN A 14 -15.60 10.51 11.27
C ASN A 14 -16.03 10.80 12.73
N LYS A 15 -17.33 10.72 12.98
CA LYS A 15 -17.99 10.88 14.29
C LYS A 15 -17.87 12.29 14.86
N ALA A 16 -17.83 13.30 13.98
CA ALA A 16 -17.86 14.70 14.37
C ALA A 16 -19.31 15.13 14.70
N ASP A 17 -19.87 14.57 15.77
CA ASP A 17 -21.24 14.80 16.21
C ASP A 17 -21.37 14.91 17.73
N GLY A 18 -22.41 15.62 18.18
CA GLY A 18 -22.64 15.91 19.60
C GLY A 18 -21.39 16.45 20.31
N ASP A 19 -21.02 15.83 21.42
CA ASP A 19 -19.86 16.20 22.24
C ASP A 19 -18.50 15.95 21.56
N ASN A 20 -18.48 15.26 20.42
CA ASN A 20 -17.25 14.96 19.69
C ASN A 20 -16.88 16.03 18.65
N ILE A 21 -17.75 17.00 18.37
CA ILE A 21 -17.50 18.04 17.36
C ILE A 21 -16.19 18.79 17.67
N GLU A 22 -16.01 19.25 18.91
CA GLU A 22 -14.82 20.02 19.29
C GLU A 22 -13.56 19.15 19.30
N LYS A 23 -13.67 17.89 19.74
CA LYS A 23 -12.54 16.93 19.69
C LYS A 23 -12.12 16.66 18.24
N ALA A 24 -13.09 16.47 17.34
CA ALA A 24 -12.83 16.25 15.92
C ALA A 24 -12.15 17.47 15.26
N LYS A 25 -12.60 18.70 15.59
CA LYS A 25 -11.94 19.93 15.12
C LYS A 25 -10.50 20.08 15.63
N ILE A 26 -10.25 19.72 16.89
CA ILE A 26 -8.87 19.72 17.44
C ILE A 26 -8.00 18.73 16.67
N ALA A 27 -8.48 17.50 16.47
CA ALA A 27 -7.77 16.49 15.70
C ALA A 27 -7.53 16.91 14.24
N GLN A 28 -8.52 17.54 13.60
CA GLN A 28 -8.41 18.10 12.26
C GLN A 28 -7.25 19.09 12.16
N ARG A 29 -7.19 20.07 13.07
CA ARG A 29 -6.11 21.07 13.10
C ARG A 29 -4.74 20.44 13.36
N GLN A 30 -4.66 19.48 14.27
CA GLN A 30 -3.41 18.77 14.56
C GLN A 30 -2.89 18.03 13.32
N LEU A 31 -3.77 17.33 12.59
CA LEU A 31 -3.39 16.64 11.37
C LEU A 31 -3.04 17.61 10.24
N GLN A 32 -3.78 18.70 10.05
CA GLN A 32 -3.43 19.74 9.08
C GLN A 32 -2.02 20.29 9.33
N ASN A 33 -1.72 20.62 10.59
CA ASN A 33 -0.39 21.11 10.96
C ASN A 33 0.70 20.06 10.72
N ALA A 34 0.43 18.79 11.04
CA ALA A 34 1.38 17.71 10.81
C ALA A 34 1.63 17.47 9.30
N LEU A 35 0.60 17.56 8.46
CA LEU A 35 0.73 17.36 7.02
C LEU A 35 1.59 18.43 6.36
N HIS A 36 1.56 19.67 6.84
CA HIS A 36 2.45 20.73 6.37
C HIS A 36 3.93 20.53 6.72
N LEU A 37 4.27 19.60 7.62
CA LEU A 37 5.66 19.25 7.93
C LEU A 37 6.26 18.26 6.93
N PHE A 38 5.44 17.60 6.12
CA PHE A 38 5.91 16.67 5.10
C PHE A 38 6.28 17.41 3.81
N PRO A 39 7.21 16.85 3.02
CA PRO A 39 7.52 17.40 1.70
C PRO A 39 6.26 17.41 0.82
N VAL A 40 6.18 18.40 -0.06
CA VAL A 40 5.08 18.51 -1.03
C VAL A 40 4.95 17.19 -1.81
N PRO A 41 3.76 16.59 -1.89
CA PRO A 41 3.54 15.39 -2.67
C PRO A 41 3.92 15.61 -4.13
N GLU A 42 4.30 14.53 -4.81
CA GLU A 42 4.65 14.57 -6.24
C GLU A 42 3.48 15.02 -7.13
N SER A 43 2.24 14.84 -6.66
CA SER A 43 1.05 15.39 -7.30
C SER A 43 1.01 16.91 -7.29
N GLY A 44 1.71 17.57 -6.37
CA GLY A 44 1.58 18.99 -6.05
C GLY A 44 0.34 19.32 -5.19
N TRP A 45 -0.52 18.34 -4.92
CA TRP A 45 -1.73 18.54 -4.12
C TRP A 45 -1.38 18.62 -2.65
N ILE A 46 -1.88 19.64 -1.96
CA ILE A 46 -1.74 19.76 -0.51
C ILE A 46 -2.88 18.97 0.14
N PRO A 47 -2.58 17.89 0.88
CA PRO A 47 -3.62 17.05 1.46
C PRO A 47 -4.54 17.83 2.39
N ARG A 48 -5.85 17.63 2.24
CA ARG A 48 -6.86 18.28 3.08
C ARG A 48 -7.29 17.36 4.22
N VAL A 49 -7.65 17.96 5.35
CA VAL A 49 -8.26 17.24 6.47
C VAL A 49 -9.66 17.80 6.71
N LEU A 50 -10.65 16.92 6.65
CA LEU A 50 -12.06 17.24 6.87
C LEU A 50 -12.63 16.43 8.04
N THR A 51 -13.76 16.88 8.56
CA THR A 51 -14.53 16.17 9.57
C THR A 51 -15.93 15.88 9.03
N TYR A 52 -16.53 14.77 9.45
CA TYR A 52 -17.90 14.43 9.06
C TYR A 52 -18.59 13.59 10.13
N SER A 53 -19.92 13.54 10.05
CA SER A 53 -20.72 12.56 10.79
C SER A 53 -21.51 11.73 9.81
N ALA A 54 -21.12 10.46 9.67
CA ALA A 54 -21.89 9.48 8.90
C ALA A 54 -23.31 9.30 9.46
N TYR A 55 -23.48 9.41 10.78
CA TYR A 55 -24.76 9.17 11.45
C TYR A 55 -25.78 10.28 11.16
N TYR A 56 -25.34 11.54 11.18
CA TYR A 56 -26.19 12.70 10.90
C TYR A 56 -26.12 13.18 9.43
N ASN A 57 -25.35 12.48 8.59
CA ASN A 57 -25.14 12.84 7.19
C ASN A 57 -24.57 14.27 7.00
N ILE A 58 -23.65 14.69 7.88
CA ILE A 58 -23.02 16.02 7.87
C ILE A 58 -21.61 15.90 7.29
N GLY A 59 -21.20 16.81 6.40
CA GLY A 59 -19.83 16.88 5.89
C GLY A 59 -19.54 16.00 4.66
N ILE A 60 -20.54 15.28 4.15
CA ILE A 60 -20.36 14.31 3.07
C ILE A 60 -20.24 14.99 1.71
N GLU A 61 -20.99 16.08 1.48
CA GLU A 61 -20.89 16.87 0.26
C GLU A 61 -19.50 17.50 0.12
N GLU A 62 -18.98 18.06 1.22
CA GLU A 62 -17.66 18.68 1.26
C GLU A 62 -16.53 17.68 1.02
N ILE A 63 -16.69 16.43 1.48
CA ILE A 63 -15.75 15.34 1.15
C ILE A 63 -15.80 15.04 -0.34
N TRP A 64 -17.00 14.99 -0.92
CA TRP A 64 -17.19 14.71 -2.34
C TRP A 64 -16.57 15.82 -3.21
N ASP A 65 -16.78 17.07 -2.85
CA ASP A 65 -16.17 18.23 -3.50
C ASP A 65 -14.64 18.18 -3.43
N MET A 66 -14.08 17.87 -2.26
CA MET A 66 -12.63 17.67 -2.11
C MET A 66 -12.09 16.59 -3.05
N ILE A 67 -12.81 15.47 -3.21
CA ILE A 67 -12.41 14.40 -4.12
C ILE A 67 -12.42 14.88 -5.58
N HIS A 68 -13.45 15.60 -6.00
CA HIS A 68 -13.53 16.15 -7.36
C HIS A 68 -12.44 17.18 -7.63
N GLU A 69 -12.20 18.08 -6.68
CA GLU A 69 -11.11 19.06 -6.77
C GLU A 69 -9.75 18.38 -6.91
N TYR A 70 -9.48 17.34 -6.10
CA TYR A 70 -8.26 16.54 -6.23
C TYR A 70 -8.15 15.95 -7.64
N ILE A 71 -9.19 15.25 -8.11
CA ILE A 71 -9.19 14.59 -9.42
C ILE A 71 -8.97 15.61 -10.54
N ALA A 72 -9.64 16.76 -10.50
CA ALA A 72 -9.48 17.83 -11.47
C ALA A 72 -8.04 18.33 -11.49
N PHE A 73 -7.48 18.65 -10.30
CA PHE A 73 -6.12 19.14 -10.13
C PHE A 73 -5.07 18.17 -10.70
N VAL A 74 -5.16 16.88 -10.36
CA VAL A 74 -4.17 15.89 -10.84
C VAL A 74 -4.33 15.50 -12.30
N LYS A 75 -5.53 15.70 -12.88
CA LYS A 75 -5.73 15.54 -14.33
C LYS A 75 -5.15 16.73 -15.09
N GLU A 76 -5.39 17.94 -14.62
CA GLU A 76 -4.91 19.18 -15.23
C GLU A 76 -3.37 19.19 -15.32
N ASN A 77 -2.68 18.75 -14.26
CA ASN A 77 -1.22 18.73 -14.24
C ASN A 77 -0.60 17.43 -14.82
N GLY A 78 -1.41 16.52 -15.37
CA GLY A 78 -0.97 15.27 -16.00
C GLY A 78 -0.48 14.17 -15.03
N TYR A 79 -0.45 14.42 -13.72
CA TYR A 79 -0.03 13.44 -12.72
C TYR A 79 -0.92 12.20 -12.71
N PHE A 80 -2.22 12.36 -12.95
CA PHE A 80 -3.20 11.27 -12.91
C PHE A 80 -2.84 10.12 -13.85
N GLU A 81 -2.59 10.42 -15.13
CA GLU A 81 -2.24 9.40 -16.13
C GLU A 81 -0.83 8.84 -15.89
N ARG A 82 0.13 9.68 -15.48
CA ARG A 82 1.48 9.21 -15.13
C ARG A 82 1.43 8.17 -14.01
N ARG A 83 0.73 8.49 -12.90
CA ARG A 83 0.56 7.59 -11.76
C ARG A 83 -0.13 6.29 -12.14
N ARG A 84 -1.18 6.37 -12.95
CA ARG A 84 -1.89 5.19 -13.42
C ARG A 84 -0.99 4.27 -14.23
N ASN A 85 -0.16 4.82 -15.13
CA ASN A 85 0.79 4.03 -15.92
C ASN A 85 1.87 3.39 -15.03
N GLU A 86 2.39 4.14 -14.05
CA GLU A 86 3.33 3.60 -13.05
C GLU A 86 2.72 2.46 -12.25
N GLN A 87 1.48 2.63 -11.78
CA GLN A 87 0.74 1.59 -11.06
C GLN A 87 0.45 0.37 -11.93
N ALA A 88 0.05 0.55 -13.20
CA ALA A 88 -0.18 -0.55 -14.12
C ALA A 88 1.10 -1.36 -14.38
N LYS A 89 2.23 -0.67 -14.58
CA LYS A 89 3.55 -1.30 -14.68
C LYS A 89 3.88 -2.07 -13.40
N TYR A 90 3.69 -1.46 -12.23
CA TYR A 90 3.94 -2.10 -10.94
C TYR A 90 3.11 -3.37 -10.77
N TRP A 91 1.79 -3.30 -11.02
CA TRP A 91 0.89 -4.45 -10.92
C TRP A 91 1.24 -5.56 -11.91
N MET A 92 1.74 -5.24 -13.10
CA MET A 92 2.23 -6.25 -14.04
C MET A 92 3.38 -7.05 -13.43
N TYR A 93 4.39 -6.38 -12.86
CA TYR A 93 5.52 -7.07 -12.21
C TYR A 93 5.09 -7.84 -10.96
N GLU A 94 4.27 -7.24 -10.09
CA GLU A 94 3.76 -7.95 -8.90
C GLU A 94 2.98 -9.20 -9.28
N THR A 95 2.15 -9.13 -10.32
CA THR A 95 1.39 -10.30 -10.81
C THR A 95 2.34 -11.40 -11.27
N ILE A 96 3.40 -11.06 -12.00
CA ILE A 96 4.43 -12.03 -12.44
C ILE A 96 5.10 -12.66 -11.22
N ASP A 97 5.56 -11.84 -10.28
CA ASP A 97 6.25 -12.30 -9.08
C ASP A 97 5.37 -13.18 -8.21
N GLU A 98 4.12 -12.80 -7.98
CA GLU A 98 3.15 -13.61 -7.24
C GLU A 98 2.86 -14.93 -7.95
N GLN A 99 2.68 -14.93 -9.26
CA GLN A 99 2.47 -16.17 -10.01
C GLN A 99 3.68 -17.10 -9.94
N LEU A 100 4.89 -16.57 -10.11
CA LEU A 100 6.13 -17.34 -10.00
C LEU A 100 6.32 -17.91 -8.59
N LYS A 101 6.13 -17.08 -7.54
CA LYS A 101 6.18 -17.51 -6.14
C LYS A 101 5.13 -18.59 -5.86
N ASN A 102 3.88 -18.36 -6.27
CA ASN A 102 2.80 -19.30 -6.05
C ASN A 102 3.04 -20.62 -6.78
N ASN A 103 3.54 -20.59 -8.02
CA ASN A 103 3.89 -21.81 -8.75
C ASN A 103 5.01 -22.58 -8.02
N PHE A 104 6.05 -21.88 -7.59
CA PHE A 104 7.15 -22.49 -6.84
C PHE A 104 6.68 -23.12 -5.52
N TYR A 105 5.98 -22.36 -4.66
CA TYR A 105 5.60 -22.83 -3.32
C TYR A 105 4.44 -23.82 -3.31
N ARG A 106 3.60 -23.85 -4.36
CA ARG A 106 2.51 -24.84 -4.50
C ARG A 106 2.93 -26.09 -5.26
N ASN A 107 4.19 -26.19 -5.70
CA ASN A 107 4.70 -27.42 -6.27
C ASN A 107 4.83 -28.47 -5.15
N PRO A 108 4.18 -29.65 -5.25
CA PRO A 108 4.18 -30.65 -4.17
C PRO A 108 5.57 -31.10 -3.70
N VAL A 109 6.53 -31.18 -4.63
CA VAL A 109 7.91 -31.58 -4.32
C VAL A 109 8.63 -30.48 -3.55
N ILE A 110 8.39 -29.21 -3.89
CA ILE A 110 8.96 -28.06 -3.17
C ILE A 110 8.31 -27.94 -1.80
N GLU A 111 6.99 -28.07 -1.71
CA GLU A 111 6.24 -28.01 -0.47
C GLU A 111 6.75 -29.05 0.55
N GLU A 112 7.04 -30.28 0.11
CA GLU A 112 7.64 -31.32 0.97
C GLU A 112 9.12 -31.04 1.32
N LEU A 113 9.87 -30.43 0.40
CA LEU A 113 11.30 -30.12 0.57
C LEU A 113 11.56 -28.96 1.54
N MET A 114 10.70 -27.95 1.55
CA MET A 114 10.90 -26.69 2.28
C MET A 114 11.13 -26.87 3.79
N PRO A 115 10.33 -27.66 4.53
CA PRO A 115 10.54 -27.88 5.97
C PRO A 115 11.93 -28.47 6.29
N ARG A 116 12.44 -29.34 5.42
CA ARG A 116 13.77 -29.95 5.58
C ARG A 116 14.87 -28.90 5.38
N LEU A 117 14.73 -28.05 4.37
CA LEU A 117 15.69 -26.99 4.09
C LEU A 117 15.71 -25.93 5.19
N GLU A 118 14.54 -25.51 5.68
CA GLU A 118 14.42 -24.59 6.80
C GLU A 118 15.10 -25.13 8.06
N LYS A 119 14.89 -26.41 8.39
CA LYS A 119 15.57 -27.06 9.52
C LYS A 119 17.08 -27.00 9.37
N ASN A 120 17.62 -27.29 8.18
CA ASN A 120 19.06 -27.25 7.92
C ASN A 120 19.64 -25.83 8.03
N VAL A 121 18.89 -24.81 7.66
CA VAL A 121 19.30 -23.39 7.81
C VAL A 121 19.31 -23.00 9.28
N LEU A 122 18.23 -23.30 10.02
CA LEU A 122 18.11 -22.97 11.45
C LEU A 122 19.14 -23.72 12.31
N SER A 123 19.54 -24.92 11.92
CA SER A 123 20.60 -25.68 12.58
C SER A 123 22.01 -25.37 12.06
N ALA A 124 22.18 -24.33 11.24
CA ALA A 124 23.45 -23.92 10.62
C ALA A 124 24.18 -25.03 9.81
N GLN A 125 23.45 -26.04 9.35
CA GLN A 125 23.98 -27.11 8.47
C GLN A 125 24.08 -26.64 7.01
N LYS A 126 23.27 -25.67 6.62
CA LYS A 126 23.33 -24.99 5.31
C LYS A 126 23.15 -23.49 5.50
N THR A 127 23.75 -22.70 4.61
CA THR A 127 23.46 -21.26 4.54
C THR A 127 22.10 -21.03 3.88
N SER A 128 21.47 -19.88 4.17
CA SER A 128 20.20 -19.47 3.55
C SER A 128 20.28 -19.49 2.02
N PHE A 129 21.39 -19.01 1.45
CA PHE A 129 21.62 -19.00 0.00
C PHE A 129 21.78 -20.40 -0.59
N ALA A 130 22.49 -21.31 0.09
CA ALA A 130 22.68 -22.67 -0.41
C ALA A 130 21.36 -23.47 -0.40
N ALA A 131 20.56 -23.33 0.66
CA ALA A 131 19.25 -23.95 0.76
C ALA A 131 18.27 -23.40 -0.31
N ALA A 132 18.24 -22.08 -0.50
CA ALA A 132 17.42 -21.46 -1.55
C ALA A 132 17.83 -21.93 -2.96
N LYS A 133 19.13 -22.01 -3.24
CA LYS A 133 19.65 -22.51 -4.51
C LYS A 133 19.24 -23.96 -4.77
N GLU A 134 19.36 -24.84 -3.78
CA GLU A 134 18.94 -26.24 -3.90
C GLU A 134 17.45 -26.36 -4.25
N ALA A 135 16.58 -25.60 -3.59
CA ALA A 135 15.16 -25.61 -3.89
C ALA A 135 14.85 -25.12 -5.32
N LEU A 136 15.53 -24.06 -5.77
CA LEU A 136 15.40 -23.53 -7.14
C LEU A 136 15.94 -24.51 -8.20
N ASP A 137 17.10 -25.13 -7.97
CA ASP A 137 17.69 -26.11 -8.89
C ASP A 137 16.76 -27.32 -9.07
N ILE A 138 16.16 -27.80 -7.97
CA ILE A 138 15.18 -28.88 -7.99
C ILE A 138 13.91 -28.45 -8.76
N TYR A 139 13.37 -27.27 -8.50
CA TYR A 139 12.21 -26.73 -9.20
C TYR A 139 12.46 -26.61 -10.71
N TYR A 140 13.57 -26.00 -11.14
CA TYR A 140 13.89 -25.84 -12.56
C TYR A 140 14.16 -27.17 -13.26
N GLY A 141 14.76 -28.15 -12.56
CA GLY A 141 14.97 -29.49 -13.08
C GLY A 141 13.66 -30.24 -13.39
N MET A 142 12.56 -29.90 -12.73
CA MET A 142 11.23 -30.46 -13.03
C MET A 142 10.56 -29.81 -14.24
N GLN A 143 10.81 -28.53 -14.50
CA GLN A 143 10.17 -27.79 -15.60
C GLN A 143 10.80 -28.10 -16.98
N GLN A 144 11.97 -28.74 -17.02
CA GLN A 144 12.67 -29.11 -18.26
C GLN A 144 12.34 -30.53 -18.76
N LYS A 145 11.46 -31.26 -18.07
CA LYS A 145 10.98 -32.59 -18.48
C LYS A 145 9.57 -32.50 -19.03
#